data_AF-A0A256YK97-F1
#
_entry.id   AF-A0A256YK97-F1
#
_cell.length_a   1.000
_cell.length_b   1.000
_cell.length_c   1.000
_cell.angle_alpha   90.00
_cell.angle_beta   90.00
_cell.angle_gamma   90.00
#
_symmetry.space_group_name_H-M   'P 1'
#
loop_
_entity.id
_entity.type
_entity.pdbx_description
1 polymer ?
#
loop_
_entity_poly.entity_id
_entity_poly.type
_entity_poly.pdbx_seq_one_letter_code
_entity_poly.pdbx_strand_id
1 'polypeptide(L)'
;FFRVLMGELTETQRAILDDCIDSTYEDAGITRDPRTWAKKPPILEDLYDHVLPLTRSDKDIIYKPAMSIITRLKPFVTGGLRFLNQHTKIDLDNRFISFDIRDIPDVGKGTIMFLLLEYIYNRMKKSRKRRICVVDEAWTVLSAGTEGEYIFRLIKTCRKFNLSLILLTQDVEDVITSRAGRAVMANTATKLLLKQDTTVIDNIIDRFHLNEAEAEFVRRAGVGSALLIAENSRIPIYIQASPEEHRIITTKPGELTELVREPTAPEVEKEVKLKFDISKPFHREAQLTYEEMQTLIKVGFHEFKAETLEGVHEMFMIKNETNETDEHFVLQQLIRDEVKKYTDRVLVHYTTLPDITFETPNGEIIAIEIIADPDIGTCLDKMEKKKEILKRYNSYFFVVANQELKKHEEFGEVVMRTNVPTKIRNFFG
;
A
#
# COMPACT_ATOMS: atom_id res chain seq x y z
N PHE A 1 -19.25 10.32 17.29
CA PHE A 1 -18.24 11.36 17.02
C PHE A 1 -18.00 12.22 18.24
N PHE A 2 -18.95 13.06 18.68
CA PHE A 2 -18.73 13.99 19.81
C PHE A 2 -18.40 13.33 21.15
N ARG A 3 -18.82 12.09 21.41
CA ARG A 3 -18.37 11.30 22.58
C ARG A 3 -16.85 11.06 22.58
N VAL A 4 -16.22 10.94 21.41
CA VAL A 4 -14.76 10.77 21.27
C VAL A 4 -14.05 12.10 21.46
N LEU A 5 -14.62 13.19 20.93
CA LEU A 5 -14.06 14.53 21.10
C LEU A 5 -14.15 15.06 22.53
N MET A 6 -15.27 14.76 23.21
CA MET A 6 -15.65 15.41 24.45
C MET A 6 -15.70 14.42 25.64
N GLY A 7 -15.48 13.13 25.43
CA GLY A 7 -15.68 12.10 26.46
C GLY A 7 -17.17 11.83 26.74
N GLU A 8 -17.45 11.19 27.88
CA GLU A 8 -18.81 10.89 28.31
C GLU A 8 -19.65 12.18 28.53
N LEU A 9 -20.88 12.15 28.01
CA LEU A 9 -21.84 13.25 28.06
C LEU A 9 -23.08 12.82 28.85
N THR A 10 -23.62 13.71 29.68
CA THR A 10 -24.90 13.49 30.35
C THR A 10 -26.06 13.56 29.35
N GLU A 11 -27.23 13.04 29.72
CA GLU A 11 -28.43 13.10 28.86
C GLU A 11 -28.81 14.54 28.49
N THR A 12 -28.71 15.48 29.43
CA THR A 12 -29.00 16.90 29.18
C THR A 12 -27.97 17.54 28.25
N GLN A 13 -26.68 17.22 28.43
CA GLN A 13 -25.64 17.69 27.50
C GLN A 13 -25.88 17.16 26.09
N ARG A 14 -26.29 15.90 25.98
CA ARG A 14 -26.59 15.27 24.70
C ARG A 14 -27.78 15.93 23.99
N ALA A 15 -28.88 16.16 24.72
CA ALA A 15 -30.06 16.82 24.17
C ALA A 15 -29.73 18.23 23.64
N ILE A 16 -29.02 19.04 24.44
CA ILE A 16 -28.59 20.38 24.01
C ILE A 16 -27.68 20.31 22.79
N LEU A 17 -26.72 19.38 22.78
CA LEU A 17 -25.80 19.22 21.69
C LEU A 17 -26.50 18.79 20.40
N ASP A 18 -27.45 17.85 20.47
CA ASP A 18 -28.21 17.38 19.31
C ASP A 18 -29.06 18.51 18.71
N ASP A 19 -29.75 19.30 19.55
CA ASP A 19 -30.52 20.48 19.10
C ASP A 19 -29.62 21.54 18.43
N CYS A 20 -28.44 21.79 19.00
CA CYS A 20 -27.48 22.74 18.44
C CYS A 20 -26.89 22.23 17.11
N ILE A 21 -26.60 20.93 17.00
CA ILE A 21 -26.13 20.32 15.76
C ILE A 21 -27.19 20.47 14.67
N ASP A 22 -28.43 20.10 14.95
CA ASP A 22 -29.53 20.23 13.98
C ASP A 22 -29.66 21.68 13.49
N SER A 23 -29.65 22.65 14.42
CA SER A 23 -29.66 24.10 14.09
C SER A 23 -28.47 24.51 13.22
N THR A 24 -27.27 24.04 13.55
CA THR A 24 -26.03 24.36 12.81
C THR A 24 -26.10 23.85 11.36
N TYR A 25 -26.63 22.64 11.15
CA TYR A 25 -26.79 22.09 9.81
C TYR A 25 -27.93 22.78 9.04
N GLU A 26 -29.01 23.16 9.72
CA GLU A 26 -30.12 23.91 9.12
C GLU A 26 -29.67 25.29 8.60
N ASP A 27 -28.82 26.01 9.34
CA ASP A 27 -28.24 27.29 8.92
C ASP A 27 -27.30 27.12 7.70
N ALA A 28 -26.60 25.99 7.59
CA ALA A 28 -25.87 25.60 6.38
C ALA A 28 -26.79 25.14 5.23
N GLY A 29 -28.10 25.10 5.46
CA GLY A 29 -29.13 24.66 4.51
C GLY A 29 -29.18 23.15 4.29
N ILE A 30 -28.58 22.36 5.19
CA ILE A 30 -28.58 20.89 5.17
C ILE A 30 -29.67 20.41 6.13
N THR A 31 -30.61 19.63 5.61
CA THR A 31 -31.77 19.15 6.37
C THR A 31 -31.88 17.63 6.30
N ARG A 32 -32.98 17.08 6.83
CA ARG A 32 -33.32 15.66 6.67
C ARG A 32 -33.55 15.22 5.23
N ASP A 33 -33.75 16.15 4.29
CA ASP A 33 -33.87 15.86 2.86
C ASP A 33 -32.50 15.51 2.23
N PRO A 34 -32.31 14.28 1.72
CA PRO A 34 -31.05 13.85 1.10
C PRO A 34 -30.55 14.74 -0.04
N ARG A 35 -31.45 15.47 -0.71
CA ARG A 35 -31.08 16.40 -1.80
C ARG A 35 -30.22 17.56 -1.31
N THR A 36 -30.28 17.87 -0.02
CA THR A 36 -29.51 18.96 0.59
C THR A 36 -28.09 18.55 1.01
N TRP A 37 -27.78 17.25 1.05
CA TRP A 37 -26.55 16.72 1.65
C TRP A 37 -25.27 16.96 0.83
N ALA A 38 -25.41 17.50 -0.39
CA ALA A 38 -24.28 17.93 -1.21
C ALA A 38 -23.79 19.36 -0.88
N LYS A 39 -24.52 20.10 -0.04
CA LYS A 39 -24.12 21.44 0.39
C LYS A 39 -22.89 21.37 1.29
N LYS A 40 -22.22 22.52 1.42
CA LYS A 40 -21.03 22.67 2.25
C LYS A 40 -21.41 22.44 3.73
N PRO A 41 -20.86 21.43 4.43
CA PRO A 41 -21.19 21.17 5.82
C PRO A 41 -20.57 22.24 6.74
N PRO A 42 -21.15 22.49 7.93
CA PRO A 42 -20.59 23.41 8.91
C PRO A 42 -19.26 22.89 9.51
N ILE A 43 -18.56 23.76 10.23
CA ILE A 43 -17.36 23.49 11.01
C ILE A 43 -17.64 23.55 12.52
N LEU A 44 -16.62 23.30 13.35
CA LEU A 44 -16.79 23.24 14.82
C LEU A 44 -17.10 24.60 15.44
N GLU A 45 -16.63 25.69 14.83
CA GLU A 45 -16.94 27.07 15.23
C GLU A 45 -18.40 27.42 15.01
N ASP A 46 -19.02 26.98 13.91
CA ASP A 46 -20.45 27.18 13.69
C ASP A 46 -21.26 26.54 14.83
N LEU A 47 -20.93 25.30 15.22
CA LEU A 47 -21.55 24.64 16.36
C LEU A 47 -21.27 25.36 17.69
N TYR A 48 -20.05 25.84 17.88
CA TYR A 48 -19.68 26.61 19.06
C TYR A 48 -20.55 27.85 19.22
N ASP A 49 -20.81 28.56 18.13
CA ASP A 49 -21.63 29.77 18.09
C ASP A 49 -23.11 29.50 18.40
N HIS A 50 -23.63 28.30 18.10
CA HIS A 50 -24.98 27.89 18.54
C HIS A 50 -25.06 27.54 20.03
N VAL A 51 -24.00 26.96 20.61
CA VAL A 51 -23.99 26.58 22.03
C VAL A 51 -23.69 27.80 22.91
N LEU A 52 -22.89 28.76 22.44
CA LEU A 52 -22.41 29.89 23.23
C LEU A 52 -23.54 30.75 23.85
N PRO A 53 -24.63 31.09 23.15
CA PRO A 53 -25.77 31.82 23.74
C PRO A 53 -26.42 31.09 24.92
N LEU A 54 -26.43 29.75 24.92
CA LEU A 54 -27.03 28.94 25.99
C LEU A 54 -26.27 29.07 27.32
N THR A 55 -24.99 29.49 27.26
CA THR A 55 -24.19 29.83 28.46
C THR A 55 -24.66 31.10 29.17
N ARG A 56 -25.63 31.83 28.60
CA ARG A 56 -26.25 33.00 29.22
C ARG A 56 -27.66 32.72 29.79
N SER A 57 -28.09 31.46 29.77
CA SER A 57 -29.40 31.06 30.30
C SER A 57 -29.44 31.21 31.83
N ASP A 58 -30.50 31.82 32.37
CA ASP A 58 -30.74 31.88 33.83
C ASP A 58 -31.13 30.51 34.43
N LYS A 59 -31.51 29.55 33.57
CA LYS A 59 -31.83 28.19 33.99
C LYS A 59 -30.57 27.35 34.10
N ASP A 60 -30.25 26.93 35.32
CA ASP A 60 -29.12 26.06 35.65
C ASP A 60 -29.06 24.76 34.83
N ILE A 61 -30.23 24.19 34.51
CA ILE A 61 -30.36 22.97 33.69
C ILE A 61 -29.89 23.14 32.24
N ILE A 62 -29.79 24.38 31.76
CA ILE A 62 -29.27 24.72 30.42
C ILE A 62 -27.85 25.28 30.55
N TYR A 63 -27.66 26.22 31.47
CA TYR A 63 -26.39 26.91 31.70
C TYR A 63 -25.24 25.93 31.98
N LYS A 64 -25.39 25.03 32.96
CA LYS A 64 -24.31 24.13 33.40
C LYS A 64 -23.89 23.16 32.29
N PRO A 65 -24.82 22.46 31.59
CA PRO A 65 -24.48 21.65 30.43
C PRO A 65 -23.82 22.45 29.29
N ALA A 66 -24.38 23.61 28.92
CA ALA A 66 -23.84 24.44 27.84
C ALA A 66 -22.41 24.92 28.13
N MET A 67 -22.15 25.37 29.36
CA MET A 67 -20.80 25.74 29.80
C MET A 67 -19.81 24.58 29.70
N SER A 68 -20.25 23.37 30.06
CA SER A 68 -19.42 22.17 29.93
C SER A 68 -19.11 21.85 28.47
N ILE A 69 -20.10 21.93 27.57
CA ILE A 69 -19.91 21.70 26.13
C ILE A 69 -18.96 22.74 25.54
N ILE A 70 -19.17 24.03 25.81
CA ILE A 70 -18.30 25.11 25.32
C ILE A 70 -16.86 24.95 25.79
N THR A 71 -16.66 24.56 27.05
CA THR A 71 -15.32 24.31 27.59
C THR A 71 -14.62 23.16 26.85
N ARG A 72 -15.37 22.12 26.46
CA ARG A 72 -14.85 20.97 25.70
C ARG A 72 -14.66 21.25 24.20
N LEU A 73 -15.44 22.15 23.61
CA LEU A 73 -15.28 22.59 22.22
C LEU A 73 -14.16 23.61 22.03
N LYS A 74 -13.89 24.44 23.05
CA LYS A 74 -12.89 25.53 22.99
C LYS A 74 -11.50 25.12 22.47
N PRO A 75 -10.92 23.95 22.84
CA PRO A 75 -9.64 23.50 22.28
C PRO A 75 -9.63 23.37 20.75
N PHE A 76 -10.78 23.07 20.16
CA PHE A 76 -10.95 22.88 18.72
C PHE A 76 -11.31 24.15 17.96
N VAL A 77 -11.73 25.22 18.64
CA VAL A 77 -12.07 26.51 18.00
C VAL A 77 -10.92 27.49 18.15
N THR A 78 -10.52 27.77 19.39
CA THR A 78 -9.47 28.76 19.69
C THR A 78 -8.17 28.15 20.21
N GLY A 79 -8.16 26.86 20.54
CA GLY A 79 -7.03 26.18 21.17
C GLY A 79 -6.05 25.52 20.19
N GLY A 80 -5.24 24.60 20.72
CA GLY A 80 -4.20 23.89 19.96
C GLY A 80 -4.73 22.92 18.90
N LEU A 81 -6.01 22.55 18.95
CA LEU A 81 -6.65 21.65 17.98
C LEU A 81 -7.47 22.42 16.93
N ARG A 82 -7.33 23.75 16.84
CA ARG A 82 -8.06 24.60 15.88
C ARG A 82 -7.85 24.23 14.42
N PHE A 83 -6.79 23.49 14.10
CA PHE A 83 -6.57 22.99 12.74
C PHE A 83 -7.66 22.02 12.26
N LEU A 84 -8.48 21.48 13.17
CA LEU A 84 -9.68 20.71 12.84
C LEU A 84 -10.91 21.58 12.51
N ASN A 85 -10.90 22.86 12.89
CA ASN A 85 -11.97 23.80 12.60
C ASN A 85 -11.85 24.37 11.18
N GLN A 86 -11.87 23.48 10.20
CA GLN A 86 -11.88 23.82 8.78
C GLN A 86 -12.47 22.66 7.99
N HIS A 87 -12.90 22.92 6.76
CA HIS A 87 -13.35 21.86 5.88
C HIS A 87 -12.19 20.93 5.49
N THR A 88 -12.52 19.65 5.34
CA THR A 88 -11.58 18.61 4.89
C THR A 88 -11.01 18.95 3.51
N LYS A 89 -9.68 19.01 3.40
CA LYS A 89 -8.93 19.26 2.15
C LYS A 89 -8.12 18.05 1.67
N ILE A 90 -8.33 16.89 2.29
CA ILE A 90 -7.53 15.70 2.06
C ILE A 90 -7.98 15.04 0.76
N ASP A 91 -7.05 14.90 -0.19
CA ASP A 91 -7.25 14.06 -1.36
C ASP A 91 -6.82 12.62 -1.07
N LEU A 92 -7.70 11.67 -1.37
CA LEU A 92 -7.47 10.24 -1.22
C LEU A 92 -7.46 9.50 -2.56
N ASP A 93 -7.42 10.19 -3.69
CA ASP A 93 -7.28 9.56 -5.00
C ASP A 93 -5.80 9.34 -5.35
N ASN A 94 -5.11 8.61 -4.47
CA ASN A 94 -3.73 8.22 -4.67
C ASN A 94 -3.55 6.74 -4.34
N ARG A 95 -2.55 6.10 -4.97
CA ARG A 95 -2.20 4.70 -4.73
C ARG A 95 -1.61 4.48 -3.35
N PHE A 96 -0.93 5.47 -2.80
CA PHE A 96 -0.32 5.44 -1.48
C PHE A 96 -0.64 6.74 -0.74
N ILE A 97 -1.14 6.62 0.48
CA ILE A 97 -1.55 7.74 1.32
C ILE A 97 -0.99 7.48 2.72
N SER A 98 -0.20 8.43 3.22
CA SER A 98 0.32 8.42 4.58
C SER A 98 -0.27 9.59 5.36
N PHE A 99 -0.84 9.30 6.52
CA PHE A 99 -1.29 10.32 7.46
C PHE A 99 -0.26 10.44 8.58
N ASP A 100 0.58 11.47 8.52
CA ASP A 100 1.51 11.75 9.60
C ASP A 100 0.80 12.53 10.72
N ILE A 101 0.80 11.94 11.92
CA ILE A 101 0.20 12.52 13.13
C ILE A 101 1.24 12.80 14.23
N ARG A 102 2.54 12.78 13.89
CA ARG A 102 3.65 12.94 14.84
C ARG A 102 3.56 14.25 15.62
N ASP A 103 3.27 15.35 14.93
CA ASP A 103 3.25 16.70 15.48
C ASP A 103 1.93 17.07 16.17
N ILE A 104 0.98 16.13 16.25
CA ILE A 104 -0.28 16.33 16.94
C ILE A 104 -0.05 16.20 18.45
N PRO A 105 -0.58 17.10 19.31
CA PRO A 105 -0.49 16.93 20.75
C PRO A 105 -1.08 15.59 21.22
N ASP A 106 -0.46 14.93 22.20
CA ASP A 106 -0.88 13.59 22.65
C ASP A 106 -2.35 13.53 23.08
N VAL A 107 -2.84 14.58 23.74
CA VAL A 107 -4.25 14.74 24.14
C VAL A 107 -5.22 14.67 22.94
N GLY A 108 -4.77 15.05 21.74
CA GLY A 108 -5.57 15.02 20.51
C GLY A 108 -5.31 13.81 19.59
N LYS A 109 -4.21 13.07 19.78
CA LYS A 109 -3.81 11.97 18.87
C LYS A 109 -4.88 10.90 18.75
N GLY A 110 -5.45 10.43 19.87
CA GLY A 110 -6.50 9.42 19.88
C GLY A 110 -7.74 9.85 19.09
N THR A 111 -8.19 11.10 19.29
CA THR A 111 -9.32 11.67 18.55
C THR A 111 -9.04 11.80 17.05
N ILE A 112 -7.84 12.24 16.67
CA ILE A 112 -7.45 12.36 15.26
C ILE A 112 -7.39 10.99 14.60
N MET A 113 -6.76 10.01 15.26
CA MET A 113 -6.70 8.65 14.75
C MET A 113 -8.11 8.08 14.57
N PHE A 114 -9.01 8.29 15.54
CA PHE A 114 -10.41 7.92 15.40
C PHE A 114 -11.08 8.57 14.17
N LEU A 115 -10.90 9.87 13.99
CA LEU A 115 -11.44 10.63 12.86
C LEU A 115 -10.95 10.08 11.52
N LEU A 116 -9.65 9.81 11.41
CA LEU A 116 -9.03 9.24 10.21
C LEU A 116 -9.59 7.84 9.93
N LEU A 117 -9.68 6.98 10.93
CA LEU A 117 -10.22 5.62 10.78
C LEU A 117 -11.69 5.62 10.36
N GLU A 118 -12.52 6.49 10.95
CA GLU A 118 -13.93 6.64 10.56
C GLU A 118 -14.08 7.20 9.13
N TYR A 119 -13.23 8.16 8.76
CA TYR A 119 -13.19 8.70 7.39
C TYR A 119 -12.78 7.62 6.37
N ILE A 120 -11.71 6.89 6.65
CA ILE A 120 -11.26 5.74 5.84
C ILE A 120 -12.39 4.71 5.75
N TYR A 121 -13.02 4.35 6.87
CA TYR A 121 -14.15 3.43 6.93
C TYR A 121 -15.31 3.82 6.00
N ASN A 122 -15.75 5.08 6.06
CA ASN A 122 -16.85 5.56 5.24
C ASN A 122 -16.46 5.69 3.76
N ARG A 123 -15.21 6.03 3.44
CA ARG A 123 -14.71 6.04 2.07
C ARG A 123 -14.64 4.64 1.48
N MET A 124 -14.24 3.65 2.28
CA MET A 124 -14.13 2.26 1.82
C MET A 124 -15.47 1.66 1.43
N LYS A 125 -16.55 1.99 2.13
CA LYS A 125 -17.91 1.54 1.77
C LYS A 125 -18.33 1.96 0.34
N LYS A 126 -17.73 3.01 -0.22
CA LYS A 126 -18.07 3.54 -1.55
C LYS A 126 -17.42 2.77 -2.71
N SER A 127 -16.50 1.85 -2.46
CA SER A 127 -15.76 1.14 -3.52
C SER A 127 -15.36 -0.28 -3.10
N ARG A 128 -15.40 -1.23 -4.04
CA ARG A 128 -14.99 -2.62 -3.81
C ARG A 128 -13.50 -2.90 -4.10
N LYS A 129 -12.71 -1.87 -4.45
CA LYS A 129 -11.26 -2.02 -4.68
C LYS A 129 -10.58 -2.57 -3.44
N ARG A 130 -9.65 -3.52 -3.63
CA ARG A 130 -8.80 -4.05 -2.55
C ARG A 130 -7.90 -2.93 -2.02
N ARG A 131 -7.83 -2.81 -0.70
CA ARG A 131 -7.02 -1.80 0.00
C ARG A 131 -6.35 -2.41 1.22
N ILE A 132 -5.23 -1.81 1.61
CA ILE A 132 -4.55 -2.11 2.86
C ILE A 132 -4.57 -0.82 3.69
N CYS A 133 -5.04 -0.91 4.93
CA CYS A 133 -4.93 0.16 5.91
C CYS A 133 -3.95 -0.31 6.98
N VAL A 134 -2.84 0.42 7.10
CA VAL A 134 -1.83 0.20 8.14
C VAL A 134 -2.04 1.26 9.19
N VAL A 135 -2.17 0.84 10.45
CA VAL A 135 -2.28 1.72 11.61
C VAL A 135 -1.06 1.45 12.46
N ASP A 136 -0.15 2.42 12.46
CA ASP A 136 0.98 2.40 13.39
C ASP A 136 0.53 2.89 14.76
N GLU A 137 1.11 2.31 15.80
CA GLU A 137 0.80 2.62 17.20
C GLU A 137 -0.69 2.55 17.56
N ALA A 138 -1.33 1.45 17.12
CA ALA A 138 -2.76 1.23 17.27
C ALA A 138 -3.24 1.18 18.74
N TRP A 139 -2.33 0.99 19.71
CA TRP A 139 -2.68 0.96 21.14
C TRP A 139 -3.33 2.26 21.62
N THR A 140 -2.92 3.41 21.06
CA THR A 140 -3.46 4.74 21.45
C THR A 140 -4.97 4.84 21.31
N VAL A 141 -5.58 4.09 20.39
CA VAL A 141 -7.04 4.04 20.22
C VAL A 141 -7.67 2.79 20.84
N LEU A 142 -6.89 1.71 21.02
CA LEU A 142 -7.37 0.50 21.68
C LEU A 142 -7.52 0.66 23.21
N SER A 143 -6.71 1.53 23.82
CA SER A 143 -6.75 1.84 25.26
C SER A 143 -7.83 2.85 25.64
N ALA A 144 -8.36 3.61 24.67
CA ALA A 144 -9.36 4.64 24.87
C ALA A 144 -10.77 4.06 25.06
N GLY A 145 -11.08 3.56 26.26
CA GLY A 145 -12.43 3.28 26.78
C GLY A 145 -13.51 2.91 25.75
N THR A 146 -14.52 3.77 25.59
CA THR A 146 -15.66 3.57 24.67
C THR A 146 -15.34 3.84 23.19
N GLU A 147 -14.12 4.27 22.87
CA GLU A 147 -13.61 4.50 21.51
C GLU A 147 -13.07 3.21 20.89
N GLY A 148 -12.53 2.29 21.72
CA GLY A 148 -12.11 0.95 21.31
C GLY A 148 -13.21 0.10 20.68
N GLU A 149 -14.49 0.38 20.98
CA GLU A 149 -15.65 -0.26 20.32
C GLU A 149 -15.72 0.03 18.81
N TYR A 150 -15.20 1.18 18.37
CA TYR A 150 -15.22 1.55 16.96
C TYR A 150 -14.13 0.85 16.16
N ILE A 151 -12.90 0.77 16.68
CA ILE A 151 -11.85 -0.07 16.07
C ILE A 151 -12.31 -1.52 16.02
N PHE A 152 -12.94 -2.00 17.07
CA PHE A 152 -13.57 -3.31 17.08
C PHE A 152 -14.59 -3.50 15.95
N ARG A 153 -15.46 -2.52 15.71
CA ARG A 153 -16.41 -2.53 14.59
C ARG A 153 -15.69 -2.53 13.23
N LEU A 154 -14.64 -1.74 13.09
CA LEU A 154 -13.82 -1.69 11.87
C LEU A 154 -13.20 -3.07 11.58
N ILE A 155 -12.53 -3.67 12.56
CA ILE A 155 -11.91 -5.01 12.46
C ILE A 155 -12.93 -6.07 12.04
N LYS A 156 -14.11 -6.07 12.65
CA LYS A 156 -15.17 -7.05 12.32
C LYS A 156 -15.78 -6.86 10.93
N THR A 157 -15.64 -5.68 10.33
CA THR A 157 -16.33 -5.34 9.08
C THR A 157 -15.41 -5.11 7.89
N CYS A 158 -14.10 -4.89 8.11
CA CYS A 158 -13.14 -4.56 7.05
C CYS A 158 -13.11 -5.60 5.92
N ARG A 159 -13.19 -6.89 6.27
CA ARG A 159 -13.24 -8.00 5.30
C ARG A 159 -14.43 -7.90 4.32
N LYS A 160 -15.59 -7.38 4.76
CA LYS A 160 -16.77 -7.23 3.89
C LYS A 160 -16.57 -6.20 2.77
N PHE A 161 -15.60 -5.31 2.95
CA PHE A 161 -15.30 -4.21 2.04
C PHE A 161 -13.93 -4.35 1.34
N ASN A 162 -13.38 -5.57 1.27
CA ASN A 162 -12.06 -5.83 0.65
C ASN A 162 -10.91 -5.01 1.26
N LEU A 163 -11.00 -4.69 2.55
CA LEU A 163 -9.94 -4.03 3.30
C LEU A 163 -9.16 -5.06 4.13
N SER A 164 -7.84 -5.09 3.92
CA SER A 164 -6.90 -5.65 4.89
C SER A 164 -6.53 -4.57 5.91
N LEU A 165 -6.62 -4.89 7.19
CA LEU A 165 -6.23 -4.01 8.29
C LEU A 165 -4.97 -4.60 8.94
N ILE A 166 -3.90 -3.82 8.99
CA ILE A 166 -2.64 -4.16 9.64
C ILE A 166 -2.48 -3.21 10.82
N LEU A 167 -2.35 -3.77 12.03
CA LEU A 167 -2.13 -3.01 13.25
C LEU A 167 -0.71 -3.27 13.73
N LEU A 168 0.05 -2.21 13.95
CA LEU A 168 1.39 -2.27 14.50
C LEU A 168 1.35 -1.69 15.92
N THR A 169 2.06 -2.32 16.84
CA THR A 169 2.13 -1.90 18.24
C THR A 169 3.43 -2.39 18.86
N GLN A 170 4.05 -1.54 19.69
CA GLN A 170 5.19 -1.94 20.50
C GLN A 170 4.72 -2.58 21.81
N ASP A 171 3.66 -2.03 22.42
CA ASP A 171 3.10 -2.51 23.68
C ASP A 171 2.03 -3.58 23.47
N VAL A 172 2.47 -4.82 23.28
CA VAL A 172 1.56 -5.98 23.10
C VAL A 172 0.71 -6.23 24.35
N GLU A 173 1.23 -5.91 25.54
CA GLU A 173 0.51 -6.07 26.81
C GLU A 173 -0.77 -5.21 26.88
N ASP A 174 -0.73 -3.97 26.43
CA ASP A 174 -1.89 -3.07 26.41
C ASP A 174 -2.99 -3.57 25.46
N VAL A 175 -2.58 -4.18 24.34
CA VAL A 175 -3.53 -4.84 23.44
C VAL A 175 -4.13 -6.08 24.11
N ILE A 176 -3.34 -6.90 24.79
CA ILE A 176 -3.82 -8.11 25.46
C ILE A 176 -4.82 -7.80 26.59
N THR A 177 -4.53 -6.77 27.39
CA THR A 177 -5.32 -6.43 28.58
C THR A 177 -6.63 -5.73 28.22
N SER A 178 -6.66 -4.99 27.10
CA SER A 178 -7.86 -4.29 26.64
C SER A 178 -8.94 -5.23 26.04
N ARG A 179 -10.22 -4.86 26.22
CA ARG A 179 -11.35 -5.58 25.59
C ARG A 179 -11.27 -5.53 24.07
N ALA A 180 -10.87 -4.38 23.51
CA ALA A 180 -10.73 -4.18 22.08
C ALA A 180 -9.59 -5.03 21.51
N GLY A 181 -8.43 -5.07 22.18
CA GLY A 181 -7.30 -5.85 21.70
C GLY A 181 -7.49 -7.37 21.80
N ARG A 182 -8.23 -7.88 22.80
CA ARG A 182 -8.68 -9.30 22.77
C ARG A 182 -9.46 -9.66 21.52
N ALA A 183 -10.29 -8.74 21.05
CA ALA A 183 -11.05 -8.94 19.84
C ALA A 183 -10.21 -8.78 18.56
N VAL A 184 -9.25 -7.86 18.53
CA VAL A 184 -8.23 -7.78 17.47
C VAL A 184 -7.57 -9.17 17.32
N MET A 185 -7.11 -9.72 18.44
CA MET A 185 -6.44 -11.01 18.49
C MET A 185 -7.30 -12.16 17.95
N ALA A 186 -8.57 -12.19 18.32
CA ALA A 186 -9.50 -13.23 17.87
C ALA A 186 -9.91 -13.11 16.39
N ASN A 187 -9.81 -11.92 15.78
CA ASN A 187 -10.28 -11.67 14.41
C ASN A 187 -9.15 -11.45 13.39
N THR A 188 -7.89 -11.56 13.81
CA THR A 188 -6.71 -11.45 12.95
C THR A 188 -6.24 -12.83 12.51
N ALA A 189 -6.24 -13.09 11.19
CA ALA A 189 -5.80 -14.38 10.64
C ALA A 189 -4.28 -14.57 10.70
N THR A 190 -3.54 -13.48 10.59
CA THR A 190 -2.07 -13.46 10.55
C THR A 190 -1.54 -12.58 11.67
N LYS A 191 -0.52 -13.06 12.36
CA LYS A 191 0.20 -12.35 13.43
C LYS A 191 1.69 -12.50 13.17
N LEU A 192 2.43 -11.44 13.43
CA LEU A 192 3.88 -11.42 13.32
C LEU A 192 4.44 -10.98 14.67
N LEU A 193 5.03 -11.90 15.41
CA LEU A 193 5.64 -11.62 16.71
C LEU A 193 7.14 -11.42 16.55
N LEU A 194 7.59 -10.16 16.64
CA LEU A 194 9.01 -9.83 16.74
C LEU A 194 9.50 -10.03 18.18
N LYS A 195 10.77 -9.73 18.44
CA LYS A 195 11.35 -9.75 19.79
C LYS A 195 10.45 -9.02 20.79
N GLN A 196 10.17 -9.66 21.91
CA GLN A 196 9.38 -9.09 23.00
C GLN A 196 10.26 -8.89 24.24
N ASP A 197 9.89 -7.92 25.08
CA ASP A 197 10.57 -7.71 26.34
C ASP A 197 10.36 -8.90 27.30
N THR A 198 11.41 -9.28 28.02
CA THR A 198 11.39 -10.40 28.97
C THR A 198 10.41 -10.21 30.12
N THR A 199 10.02 -8.97 30.42
CA THR A 199 9.07 -8.65 31.49
C THR A 199 7.61 -8.92 31.10
N VAL A 200 7.28 -8.86 29.80
CA VAL A 200 5.91 -9.04 29.29
C VAL A 200 5.69 -10.37 28.55
N ILE A 201 6.78 -11.09 28.26
CA ILE A 201 6.75 -12.33 27.46
C ILE A 201 5.84 -13.41 28.04
N ASP A 202 5.72 -13.55 29.37
CA ASP A 202 4.92 -14.62 29.97
C ASP A 202 3.42 -14.41 29.68
N ASN A 203 2.95 -13.16 29.68
CA ASN A 203 1.60 -12.80 29.24
C ASN A 203 1.38 -13.12 27.76
N ILE A 204 2.42 -12.93 26.92
CA ILE A 204 2.36 -13.23 25.49
C ILE A 204 2.33 -14.74 25.24
N ILE A 205 3.13 -15.51 25.98
CA ILE A 205 3.16 -16.98 25.90
C ILE A 205 1.79 -17.55 26.19
N ASP A 206 1.17 -17.13 27.30
CA ASP A 206 -0.17 -17.59 27.67
C ASP A 206 -1.21 -17.25 26.60
N ARG A 207 -1.20 -16.00 26.11
CA ARG A 207 -2.23 -15.49 25.20
C ARG A 207 -2.13 -16.00 23.77
N PHE A 208 -0.91 -16.22 23.29
CA PHE A 208 -0.67 -16.78 21.96
C PHE A 208 -0.51 -18.31 22.00
N HIS A 209 -0.59 -18.89 23.21
CA HIS A 209 -0.38 -20.32 23.47
C HIS A 209 0.93 -20.80 22.87
N LEU A 210 2.02 -20.06 23.12
CA LEU A 210 3.34 -20.40 22.61
C LEU A 210 3.87 -21.63 23.36
N ASN A 211 4.50 -22.55 22.64
CA ASN A 211 5.26 -23.61 23.30
C ASN A 211 6.62 -23.07 23.79
N GLU A 212 7.35 -23.88 24.56
CA GLU A 212 8.62 -23.46 25.16
C GLU A 212 9.68 -23.05 24.11
N ALA A 213 9.76 -23.75 22.98
CA ALA A 213 10.70 -23.43 21.91
C ALA A 213 10.33 -22.12 21.18
N GLU A 214 9.05 -21.89 20.93
CA GLU A 214 8.53 -20.64 20.35
C GLU A 214 8.77 -19.45 21.29
N ALA A 215 8.53 -19.66 22.58
CA ALA A 215 8.81 -18.67 23.62
C ALA A 215 10.31 -18.33 23.67
N GLU A 216 11.18 -19.33 23.68
CA GLU A 216 12.63 -19.14 23.69
C GLU A 216 13.11 -18.42 22.42
N PHE A 217 12.54 -18.78 21.26
CA PHE A 217 12.81 -18.09 20.00
C PHE A 217 12.45 -16.61 20.07
N VAL A 218 11.23 -16.27 20.51
CA VAL A 218 10.79 -14.87 20.61
C VAL A 218 11.62 -14.09 21.65
N ARG A 219 12.04 -14.71 22.76
CA ARG A 219 12.92 -14.08 23.77
C ARG A 219 14.30 -13.74 23.19
N ARG A 220 14.86 -14.62 22.37
CA ARG A 220 16.22 -14.47 21.81
C ARG A 220 16.25 -13.84 20.41
N ALA A 221 15.10 -13.58 19.81
CA ALA A 221 14.98 -13.05 18.46
C ALA A 221 15.87 -11.80 18.28
N GLY A 222 16.67 -11.82 17.22
CA GLY A 222 17.42 -10.64 16.76
C GLY A 222 16.53 -9.67 15.99
N VAL A 223 17.08 -8.52 15.64
CA VAL A 223 16.42 -7.60 14.70
C VAL A 223 16.18 -8.32 13.37
N GLY A 224 14.96 -8.24 12.85
CA GLY A 224 14.54 -8.93 11.63
C GLY A 224 14.00 -10.35 11.87
N SER A 225 14.27 -10.98 13.01
CA SER A 225 13.67 -12.29 13.34
C SER A 225 12.26 -12.13 13.86
N ALA A 226 11.33 -12.94 13.36
CA ALA A 226 9.94 -12.92 13.80
C ALA A 226 9.31 -14.31 13.77
N LEU A 227 8.36 -14.57 14.68
CA LEU A 227 7.50 -15.75 14.62
C LEU A 227 6.23 -15.38 13.85
N LEU A 228 6.08 -15.95 12.65
CA LEU A 228 4.89 -15.82 11.83
C LEU A 228 3.85 -16.85 12.28
N ILE A 229 2.68 -16.37 12.70
CA ILE A 229 1.53 -17.21 13.04
C ILE A 229 0.44 -16.92 12.01
N ALA A 230 0.17 -17.90 11.15
CA ALA A 230 -0.85 -17.81 10.12
C ALA A 230 -1.81 -19.00 10.28
N GLU A 231 -3.02 -18.73 10.78
CA GLU A 231 -3.99 -19.77 11.13
C GLU A 231 -3.38 -20.85 12.05
N ASN A 232 -3.11 -22.04 11.52
CA ASN A 232 -2.54 -23.17 12.25
C ASN A 232 -1.02 -23.31 12.06
N SER A 233 -0.41 -22.54 11.17
CA SER A 233 1.03 -22.57 10.89
C SER A 233 1.77 -21.57 11.77
N ARG A 234 2.85 -22.03 12.38
CA ARG A 234 3.76 -21.23 13.20
C ARG A 234 5.18 -21.43 12.69
N ILE A 235 5.76 -20.38 12.12
CA ILE A 235 7.02 -20.48 11.38
C ILE A 235 7.94 -19.34 11.82
N PRO A 236 9.12 -19.65 12.38
CA PRO A 236 10.18 -18.66 12.54
C PRO A 236 10.63 -18.16 11.17
N ILE A 237 10.63 -16.85 10.97
CA ILE A 237 11.09 -16.21 9.75
C ILE A 237 12.17 -15.17 10.04
N TYR A 238 12.95 -14.86 9.01
CA TYR A 238 13.89 -13.75 9.02
C TYR A 238 13.50 -12.77 7.93
N ILE A 239 13.27 -11.53 8.33
CA ILE A 239 12.87 -10.42 7.47
C ILE A 239 14.11 -9.58 7.23
N GLN A 240 14.51 -9.49 5.97
CA GLN A 240 15.63 -8.70 5.52
C GLN A 240 15.15 -7.71 4.47
N ALA A 241 15.37 -6.42 4.74
CA ALA A 241 15.20 -5.38 3.74
C ALA A 241 16.37 -5.42 2.76
N SER A 242 16.09 -5.15 1.48
CA SER A 242 17.15 -4.82 0.53
C SER A 242 17.91 -3.57 0.98
N PRO A 243 19.16 -3.36 0.52
CA PRO A 243 19.90 -2.14 0.83
C PRO A 243 19.13 -0.86 0.49
N GLU A 244 18.41 -0.85 -0.62
CA GLU A 244 17.59 0.28 -1.08
C GLU A 244 16.41 0.53 -0.14
N GLU A 245 15.68 -0.52 0.25
CA GLU A 245 14.59 -0.41 1.22
C GLU A 245 15.12 0.07 2.58
N HIS A 246 16.23 -0.50 3.05
CA HIS A 246 16.85 -0.16 4.33
C HIS A 246 17.25 1.31 4.41
N ARG A 247 17.81 1.87 3.32
CA ARG A 247 18.15 3.30 3.22
C ARG A 247 16.93 4.22 3.37
N ILE A 248 15.77 3.79 2.87
CA ILE A 248 14.53 4.58 2.92
C ILE A 248 13.86 4.48 4.29
N ILE A 249 13.89 3.29 4.91
CA ILE A 249 13.11 3.01 6.14
C ILE A 249 13.92 3.16 7.43
N THR A 250 15.25 3.25 7.37
CA THR A 250 16.06 3.33 8.60
C THR A 250 15.74 4.59 9.38
N THR A 251 15.49 4.41 10.67
CA THR A 251 15.25 5.49 11.64
C THR A 251 16.40 5.63 12.64
N LYS A 252 17.45 4.81 12.51
CA LYS A 252 18.56 4.79 13.46
C LYS A 252 19.38 6.07 13.31
N PRO A 253 19.54 6.88 14.38
CA PRO A 253 20.26 8.15 14.28
C PRO A 253 21.70 8.02 13.77
N GLY A 254 22.40 6.94 14.13
CA GLY A 254 23.77 6.68 13.65
C GLY A 254 23.83 6.43 12.15
N GLU A 255 22.97 5.55 11.63
CA GLU A 255 22.88 5.26 10.19
C GLU A 255 22.35 6.47 9.40
N LEU A 256 21.39 7.23 9.95
CA LEU A 256 20.93 8.48 9.37
C LEU A 256 22.05 9.53 9.31
N THR A 257 22.88 9.60 10.35
CA THR A 257 24.04 10.50 10.36
C THR A 257 25.08 10.05 9.33
N GLU A 258 25.28 8.75 9.12
CA GLU A 258 26.13 8.22 8.05
C GLU A 258 25.53 8.45 6.67
N LEU A 259 24.21 8.40 6.50
CA LEU A 259 23.52 8.79 5.25
C LEU A 259 23.60 10.31 5.00
N VAL A 260 23.76 11.11 6.05
CA VAL A 260 23.97 12.58 5.99
C VAL A 260 25.47 12.95 5.89
N ARG A 261 26.38 12.09 6.39
CA ARG A 261 27.85 12.26 6.39
C ARG A 261 28.53 11.55 5.23
N GLU A 262 27.89 10.57 4.61
CA GLU A 262 28.10 10.28 3.21
C GLU A 262 28.02 11.64 2.54
N PRO A 263 29.12 12.14 1.97
CA PRO A 263 29.08 13.45 1.36
C PRO A 263 27.91 13.40 0.38
N THR A 264 26.96 14.33 0.53
CA THR A 264 26.35 14.93 -0.64
C THR A 264 27.49 15.09 -1.62
N ALA A 265 27.48 14.29 -2.69
CA ALA A 265 28.47 14.38 -3.75
C ALA A 265 28.70 15.88 -4.04
N PRO A 266 29.97 16.28 -4.26
CA PRO A 266 30.41 17.67 -4.14
C PRO A 266 29.51 18.66 -4.89
N GLU A 267 29.46 19.90 -4.39
CA GLU A 267 28.81 21.03 -5.06
C GLU A 267 29.04 20.99 -6.57
N VAL A 268 27.93 21.18 -7.28
CA VAL A 268 27.72 21.11 -8.73
C VAL A 268 28.89 21.64 -9.56
N GLU A 269 29.64 20.74 -10.21
CA GLU A 269 30.25 21.02 -11.51
C GLU A 269 29.52 20.22 -12.58
N LYS A 270 28.54 20.90 -13.20
CA LYS A 270 27.65 20.47 -14.28
C LYS A 270 26.86 19.19 -13.96
N GLU A 271 25.56 19.36 -13.69
CA GLU A 271 24.55 18.30 -13.90
C GLU A 271 24.84 17.57 -15.22
N VAL A 272 25.43 16.37 -15.15
CA VAL A 272 25.12 15.36 -16.15
C VAL A 272 23.76 14.87 -15.72
N LYS A 273 22.70 15.52 -16.24
CA LYS A 273 21.37 14.94 -16.24
C LYS A 273 21.50 13.55 -16.83
N LEU A 274 21.51 12.51 -16.00
CA LEU A 274 21.42 11.14 -16.45
C LEU A 274 20.16 11.08 -17.30
N LYS A 275 20.34 10.91 -18.62
CA LYS A 275 19.21 10.98 -19.57
C LYS A 275 18.36 9.71 -19.54
N PHE A 276 18.68 8.75 -18.68
CA PHE A 276 18.06 7.44 -18.61
C PHE A 276 17.66 7.08 -17.18
N ASP A 277 16.68 6.19 -17.09
CA ASP A 277 16.02 5.78 -15.86
C ASP A 277 16.67 4.49 -15.32
N ILE A 278 17.51 4.59 -14.29
CA ILE A 278 18.26 3.46 -13.68
C ILE A 278 17.31 2.37 -13.12
N SER A 279 16.04 2.69 -12.87
CA SER A 279 15.07 1.68 -12.42
C SER A 279 14.63 0.71 -13.53
N LYS A 280 14.92 1.03 -14.79
CA LYS A 280 14.67 0.12 -15.91
C LYS A 280 15.72 -0.98 -15.89
N PRO A 281 15.34 -2.27 -15.81
CA PRO A 281 16.31 -3.37 -15.76
C PRO A 281 16.94 -3.68 -17.14
N PHE A 282 16.80 -2.78 -18.11
CA PHE A 282 17.15 -2.96 -19.51
C PHE A 282 17.45 -1.62 -20.19
N HIS A 283 18.64 -1.51 -20.79
CA HIS A 283 19.09 -0.36 -21.56
C HIS A 283 19.85 -0.80 -22.81
N ARG A 284 19.68 -0.07 -23.93
CA ARG A 284 20.53 -0.25 -25.12
C ARG A 284 21.86 0.44 -24.88
N GLU A 285 22.96 -0.29 -25.06
CA GLU A 285 24.31 0.26 -24.86
C GLU A 285 24.57 1.48 -25.74
N ALA A 286 24.09 1.45 -26.99
CA ALA A 286 24.21 2.55 -27.95
C ALA A 286 23.54 3.87 -27.51
N GLN A 287 22.69 3.84 -26.48
CA GLN A 287 22.02 5.01 -25.92
C GLN A 287 22.69 5.54 -24.64
N LEU A 288 23.75 4.88 -24.18
CA LEU A 288 24.44 5.19 -22.94
C LEU A 288 25.84 5.74 -23.25
N THR A 289 26.28 6.70 -22.44
CA THR A 289 27.69 7.10 -22.42
C THR A 289 28.51 6.12 -21.59
N TYR A 290 29.84 6.17 -21.74
CA TYR A 290 30.75 5.32 -20.96
C TYR A 290 30.56 5.48 -19.45
N GLU A 291 30.37 6.70 -18.96
CA GLU A 291 30.14 6.98 -17.54
C GLU A 291 28.83 6.36 -17.03
N GLU A 292 27.79 6.41 -17.86
CA GLU A 292 26.48 5.81 -17.58
C GLU A 292 26.54 4.28 -17.54
N MET A 293 27.29 3.66 -18.46
CA MET A 293 27.55 2.21 -18.44
C MET A 293 28.31 1.79 -17.19
N GLN A 294 29.39 2.51 -16.83
CA GLN A 294 30.14 2.23 -15.61
C GLN A 294 29.28 2.38 -14.35
N THR A 295 28.30 3.28 -14.39
CA THR A 295 27.33 3.46 -13.29
C THR A 295 26.39 2.27 -13.19
N LEU A 296 25.86 1.80 -14.32
CA LEU A 296 25.00 0.61 -14.40
C LEU A 296 25.74 -0.66 -13.92
N ILE A 297 27.01 -0.84 -14.32
CA ILE A 297 27.83 -1.97 -13.88
C ILE A 297 27.99 -1.98 -12.35
N LYS A 298 28.23 -0.81 -11.73
CA LYS A 298 28.36 -0.70 -10.26
C LYS A 298 27.11 -1.09 -9.50
N VAL A 299 25.92 -0.92 -10.10
CA VAL A 299 24.64 -1.30 -9.49
C VAL A 299 24.14 -2.68 -9.94
N GLY A 300 25.02 -3.48 -10.56
CA GLY A 300 24.79 -4.89 -10.85
C GLY A 300 24.25 -5.21 -12.23
N PHE A 301 24.31 -4.27 -13.18
CA PHE A 301 24.03 -4.59 -14.58
C PHE A 301 25.24 -5.26 -15.23
N HIS A 302 24.99 -6.11 -16.23
CA HIS A 302 26.02 -6.68 -17.09
C HIS A 302 25.69 -6.47 -18.56
N GLU A 303 26.72 -6.54 -19.39
CA GLU A 303 26.60 -6.48 -20.84
C GLU A 303 26.08 -7.81 -21.40
N PHE A 304 25.09 -7.74 -22.28
CA PHE A 304 24.58 -8.89 -23.00
C PHE A 304 24.33 -8.55 -24.47
N LYS A 305 24.82 -9.40 -25.36
CA LYS A 305 24.64 -9.25 -26.81
C LYS A 305 23.42 -10.06 -27.26
N ALA A 306 22.41 -9.40 -27.79
CA ALA A 306 21.20 -10.05 -28.29
C ALA A 306 20.82 -9.56 -29.68
N GLU A 307 20.03 -10.34 -30.42
CA GLU A 307 19.40 -9.89 -31.66
C GLU A 307 18.20 -8.96 -31.35
N THR A 308 17.92 -7.97 -32.18
CA THR A 308 16.76 -7.08 -32.02
C THR A 308 15.56 -7.63 -32.79
N LEU A 309 14.39 -6.98 -32.68
CA LEU A 309 13.21 -7.34 -33.48
C LEU A 309 13.40 -7.02 -34.99
N GLU A 310 14.46 -6.31 -35.35
CA GLU A 310 14.84 -6.00 -36.74
C GLU A 310 15.89 -6.97 -37.30
N GLY A 311 16.35 -7.94 -36.50
CA GLY A 311 17.35 -8.93 -36.92
C GLY A 311 18.81 -8.45 -36.83
N VAL A 312 19.07 -7.39 -36.07
CA VAL A 312 20.40 -6.81 -35.88
C VAL A 312 20.92 -7.18 -34.48
N HIS A 313 22.18 -7.57 -34.36
CA HIS A 313 22.77 -7.76 -33.04
C HIS A 313 23.19 -6.44 -32.42
N GLU A 314 22.69 -6.18 -31.22
CA GLU A 314 23.03 -5.03 -30.40
C GLU A 314 23.53 -5.47 -29.02
N MET A 315 24.28 -4.59 -28.38
CA MET A 315 24.67 -4.76 -26.98
C MET A 315 23.68 -4.06 -26.06
N PHE A 316 23.37 -4.70 -24.94
CA PHE A 316 22.44 -4.23 -23.94
C PHE A 316 23.10 -4.27 -22.56
N MET A 317 22.80 -3.26 -21.74
CA MET A 317 23.03 -3.30 -20.30
C MET A 317 21.77 -3.84 -19.64
N ILE A 318 21.86 -5.01 -19.01
CA ILE A 318 20.71 -5.67 -18.39
C ILE A 318 20.96 -5.98 -16.92
N LYS A 319 19.87 -6.00 -16.14
CA LYS A 319 19.85 -6.50 -14.77
C LYS A 319 18.75 -7.57 -14.68
N ASN A 320 19.10 -8.79 -15.09
CA ASN A 320 18.16 -9.91 -15.09
C ASN A 320 18.14 -10.58 -13.70
N GLU A 321 17.12 -10.27 -12.91
CA GLU A 321 16.87 -10.88 -11.60
C GLU A 321 15.81 -12.02 -11.68
N THR A 322 15.49 -12.47 -12.89
CA THR A 322 14.51 -13.54 -13.14
C THR A 322 15.18 -14.91 -13.22
N ASN A 323 14.38 -15.98 -13.20
CA ASN A 323 14.87 -17.34 -13.41
C ASN A 323 15.01 -17.71 -14.91
N GLU A 324 14.71 -16.78 -15.82
CA GLU A 324 14.81 -17.01 -17.27
C GLU A 324 16.20 -16.59 -17.79
N THR A 325 16.56 -17.08 -18.98
CA THR A 325 17.82 -16.71 -19.63
C THR A 325 17.85 -15.23 -20.00
N ASP A 326 19.04 -14.64 -20.10
CA ASP A 326 19.21 -13.25 -20.54
C ASP A 326 18.63 -13.01 -21.94
N GLU A 327 18.69 -14.02 -22.81
CA GLU A 327 18.09 -13.99 -24.15
C GLU A 327 16.56 -13.88 -24.07
N HIS A 328 15.93 -14.69 -23.21
CA HIS A 328 14.50 -14.60 -22.95
C HIS A 328 14.14 -13.22 -22.38
N PHE A 329 14.88 -12.78 -21.36
CA PHE A 329 14.65 -11.49 -20.69
C PHE A 329 14.72 -10.32 -21.68
N VAL A 330 15.78 -10.23 -22.48
CA VAL A 330 15.95 -9.16 -23.48
C VAL A 330 14.84 -9.21 -24.51
N LEU A 331 14.52 -10.39 -25.04
CA LEU A 331 13.42 -10.55 -26.01
C LEU A 331 12.09 -10.09 -25.42
N GLN A 332 11.80 -10.42 -24.17
CA GLN A 332 10.61 -9.98 -23.46
C GLN A 332 10.52 -8.46 -23.32
N GLN A 333 11.62 -7.79 -22.97
CA GLN A 333 11.66 -6.32 -22.89
C GLN A 333 11.47 -5.66 -24.26
N LEU A 334 12.11 -6.19 -25.31
CA LEU A 334 11.95 -5.70 -26.68
C LEU A 334 10.49 -5.80 -27.17
N ILE A 335 9.84 -6.93 -26.91
CA ILE A 335 8.43 -7.13 -27.29
C ILE A 335 7.52 -6.19 -26.49
N ARG A 336 7.75 -6.03 -25.19
CA ARG A 336 7.00 -5.07 -24.36
C ARG A 336 7.11 -3.66 -24.94
N ASP A 337 8.31 -3.22 -25.27
CA ASP A 337 8.56 -1.88 -25.80
C ASP A 337 7.92 -1.70 -27.19
N GLU A 338 7.85 -2.76 -28.00
CA GLU A 338 7.09 -2.77 -29.27
C GLU A 338 5.59 -2.62 -29.05
N VAL A 339 4.99 -3.36 -28.09
CA VAL A 339 3.56 -3.22 -27.76
C VAL A 339 3.23 -1.83 -27.21
N LYS A 340 4.12 -1.26 -26.39
CA LYS A 340 3.95 0.10 -25.82
C LYS A 340 3.85 1.21 -26.86
N LYS A 341 4.28 0.97 -28.11
CA LYS A 341 4.05 1.92 -29.22
C LYS A 341 2.57 2.08 -29.55
N TYR A 342 1.73 1.11 -29.19
CA TYR A 342 0.31 1.06 -29.54
C TYR A 342 -0.64 1.11 -28.33
N THR A 343 -0.23 0.62 -27.15
CA THR A 343 -1.07 0.64 -25.94
C THR A 343 -0.25 0.67 -24.64
N ASP A 344 -0.74 1.40 -23.64
CA ASP A 344 -0.22 1.34 -22.27
C ASP A 344 -0.76 0.13 -21.48
N ARG A 345 -1.76 -0.59 -22.02
CA ARG A 345 -2.38 -1.76 -21.39
C ARG A 345 -1.60 -3.04 -21.71
N VAL A 346 -0.33 -3.06 -21.37
CA VAL A 346 0.57 -4.21 -21.51
C VAL A 346 1.12 -4.62 -20.15
N LEU A 347 1.13 -5.92 -19.89
CA LEU A 347 1.66 -6.53 -18.68
C LEU A 347 2.71 -7.56 -19.05
N VAL A 348 3.80 -7.56 -18.30
CA VAL A 348 4.85 -8.59 -18.34
C VAL A 348 4.68 -9.47 -17.12
N HIS A 349 4.74 -10.79 -17.31
CA HIS A 349 4.58 -11.77 -16.24
C HIS A 349 5.85 -12.61 -16.12
N TYR A 350 6.18 -12.99 -14.88
CA TYR A 350 7.32 -13.86 -14.55
C TYR A 350 6.84 -15.11 -13.78
N THR A 351 5.64 -15.59 -14.12
CA THR A 351 4.94 -16.66 -13.40
C THR A 351 4.46 -17.74 -14.37
N THR A 352 3.50 -18.58 -13.96
CA THR A 352 2.87 -19.57 -14.84
C THR A 352 1.97 -18.95 -15.92
N LEU A 353 1.65 -17.66 -15.82
CA LEU A 353 0.95 -16.90 -16.86
C LEU A 353 1.79 -16.75 -18.14
N PRO A 354 1.19 -16.33 -19.27
CA PRO A 354 1.96 -15.98 -20.47
C PRO A 354 2.95 -14.86 -20.19
N ASP A 355 4.10 -14.87 -20.84
CA ASP A 355 5.17 -13.90 -20.57
C ASP A 355 4.73 -12.45 -20.79
N ILE A 356 3.88 -12.19 -21.79
CA ILE A 356 3.33 -10.87 -22.04
C ILE A 356 1.84 -10.99 -22.37
N THR A 357 1.04 -10.06 -21.83
CA THR A 357 -0.36 -9.90 -22.21
C THR A 357 -0.67 -8.44 -22.51
N PHE A 358 -1.46 -8.15 -23.53
CA PHE A 358 -1.89 -6.79 -23.83
C PHE A 358 -3.35 -6.71 -24.31
N GLU A 359 -3.96 -5.55 -24.13
CA GLU A 359 -5.35 -5.29 -24.53
C GLU A 359 -5.40 -4.49 -25.85
N THR A 360 -6.19 -4.96 -26.81
CA THR A 360 -6.47 -4.26 -28.08
C THR A 360 -7.51 -3.14 -27.88
N PRO A 361 -7.66 -2.21 -28.83
CA PRO A 361 -8.68 -1.15 -28.74
C PRO A 361 -10.11 -1.68 -28.62
N ASN A 362 -10.37 -2.90 -29.11
CA ASN A 362 -11.68 -3.56 -29.05
C ASN A 362 -11.91 -4.32 -27.73
N GLY A 363 -10.97 -4.27 -26.78
CA GLY A 363 -11.07 -4.93 -25.49
C GLY A 363 -10.66 -6.41 -25.49
N GLU A 364 -10.02 -6.89 -26.56
CA GLU A 364 -9.50 -8.26 -26.62
C GLU A 364 -8.17 -8.36 -25.90
N ILE A 365 -7.94 -9.45 -25.15
CA ILE A 365 -6.68 -9.70 -24.46
C ILE A 365 -5.86 -10.70 -25.28
N ILE A 366 -4.69 -10.25 -25.73
CA ILE A 366 -3.74 -11.06 -26.49
C ILE A 366 -2.62 -11.52 -25.58
N ALA A 367 -2.20 -12.78 -25.73
CA ALA A 367 -1.08 -13.36 -24.99
C ALA A 367 0.11 -13.69 -25.90
N ILE A 368 1.32 -13.46 -25.41
CA ILE A 368 2.58 -13.81 -26.06
C ILE A 368 3.39 -14.66 -25.09
N GLU A 369 3.86 -15.80 -25.58
CA GLU A 369 4.80 -16.67 -24.85
C GLU A 369 6.13 -16.73 -25.60
N ILE A 370 7.24 -16.57 -24.89
CA ILE A 370 8.58 -16.46 -25.46
C ILE A 370 9.34 -17.76 -25.20
N ILE A 371 9.86 -18.33 -26.28
CA ILE A 371 10.61 -19.56 -26.28
C ILE A 371 12.02 -19.27 -26.78
N ALA A 372 12.95 -19.11 -25.83
CA ALA A 372 14.32 -18.67 -26.09
C ALA A 372 15.38 -19.59 -25.44
N ASP A 373 14.99 -20.79 -24.99
CA ASP A 373 15.95 -21.79 -24.52
C ASP A 373 16.77 -22.36 -25.70
N PRO A 374 18.06 -22.65 -25.50
CA PRO A 374 18.90 -23.24 -26.54
C PRO A 374 18.52 -24.70 -26.84
N ASP A 375 17.94 -25.41 -25.87
CA ASP A 375 17.54 -26.80 -26.01
C ASP A 375 16.12 -26.95 -26.59
N ILE A 376 16.01 -27.60 -27.74
CA ILE A 376 14.74 -27.75 -28.46
C ILE A 376 13.76 -28.64 -27.68
N GLY A 377 14.25 -29.66 -26.97
CA GLY A 377 13.37 -30.52 -26.15
C GLY A 377 12.67 -29.72 -25.05
N THR A 378 13.45 -28.92 -24.32
CA THR A 378 12.95 -28.00 -23.29
C THR A 378 11.96 -26.97 -23.87
N CYS A 379 12.24 -26.45 -25.07
CA CYS A 379 11.32 -25.55 -25.76
C CYS A 379 9.96 -26.20 -26.03
N LEU A 380 9.93 -27.42 -26.57
CA LEU A 380 8.69 -28.15 -26.87
C LEU A 380 7.90 -28.46 -25.59
N ASP A 381 8.60 -28.84 -24.51
CA ASP A 381 7.98 -29.06 -23.20
C ASP A 381 7.35 -27.78 -22.63
N LYS A 382 8.02 -26.63 -22.78
CA LYS A 382 7.47 -25.32 -22.39
C LYS A 382 6.23 -24.97 -23.21
N MET A 383 6.28 -25.16 -24.53
CA MET A 383 5.15 -24.89 -25.44
C MET A 383 3.93 -25.74 -25.08
N GLU A 384 4.10 -27.05 -24.84
CA GLU A 384 3.00 -27.95 -24.47
C GLU A 384 2.38 -27.57 -23.12
N LYS A 385 3.20 -27.24 -22.12
CA LYS A 385 2.71 -26.82 -20.79
C LYS A 385 1.93 -25.50 -20.85
N LYS A 386 2.38 -24.54 -21.68
CA LYS A 386 1.77 -23.20 -21.76
C LYS A 386 0.54 -23.15 -22.64
N LYS A 387 0.43 -24.05 -23.63
CA LYS A 387 -0.71 -24.12 -24.57
C LYS A 387 -2.09 -24.07 -23.88
N GLU A 388 -2.30 -24.85 -22.83
CA GLU A 388 -3.60 -24.90 -22.12
C GLU A 388 -3.93 -23.60 -21.37
N ILE A 389 -2.92 -22.84 -20.97
CA ILE A 389 -3.10 -21.53 -20.35
C ILE A 389 -3.41 -20.47 -21.42
N LEU A 390 -2.68 -20.52 -22.53
CA LEU A 390 -2.78 -19.57 -23.64
C LEU A 390 -4.14 -19.61 -24.35
N LYS A 391 -4.79 -20.79 -24.42
CA LYS A 391 -6.15 -20.96 -24.96
C LYS A 391 -7.24 -20.15 -24.25
N ARG A 392 -6.95 -19.58 -23.07
CA ARG A 392 -7.90 -18.77 -22.29
C ARG A 392 -7.98 -17.31 -22.76
N TYR A 393 -7.08 -16.89 -23.64
CA TYR A 393 -6.98 -15.53 -24.16
C TYR A 393 -7.70 -15.42 -25.51
N ASN A 394 -8.05 -14.20 -25.92
CA ASN A 394 -8.77 -13.97 -27.18
C ASN A 394 -7.93 -14.40 -28.40
N SER A 395 -6.63 -14.17 -28.35
CA SER A 395 -5.64 -14.72 -29.28
C SER A 395 -4.31 -14.92 -28.57
N TYR A 396 -3.48 -15.82 -29.08
CA TYR A 396 -2.13 -16.01 -28.58
C TYR A 396 -1.16 -16.43 -29.70
N PHE A 397 0.12 -16.18 -29.49
CA PHE A 397 1.18 -16.72 -30.35
C PHE A 397 2.47 -16.92 -29.56
N PHE A 398 3.29 -17.86 -30.01
CA PHE A 398 4.62 -18.09 -29.49
C PHE A 398 5.63 -17.25 -30.26
N VAL A 399 6.57 -16.64 -29.54
CA VAL A 399 7.75 -16.01 -30.14
C VAL A 399 8.94 -16.93 -29.91
N VAL A 400 9.52 -17.42 -30.99
CA VAL A 400 10.65 -18.36 -30.93
C VAL A 400 11.94 -17.68 -31.36
N ALA A 401 13.02 -17.93 -30.63
CA ALA A 401 14.37 -17.52 -31.04
C ALA A 401 14.97 -18.51 -32.06
N ASN A 402 14.60 -19.79 -31.99
CA ASN A 402 15.12 -20.84 -32.88
C ASN A 402 14.20 -21.09 -34.08
N GLN A 403 14.74 -20.97 -35.30
CA GLN A 403 14.00 -21.18 -36.55
C GLN A 403 13.45 -22.59 -36.71
N GLU A 404 14.07 -23.60 -36.11
CA GLU A 404 13.56 -24.98 -36.15
C GLU A 404 12.20 -25.12 -35.49
N LEU A 405 11.86 -24.27 -34.51
CA LEU A 405 10.58 -24.31 -33.81
C LEU A 405 9.42 -23.80 -34.67
N LYS A 406 9.70 -23.08 -35.77
CA LYS A 406 8.68 -22.52 -36.66
C LYS A 406 7.78 -23.59 -37.30
N LYS A 407 8.29 -24.82 -37.45
CA LYS A 407 7.52 -25.95 -38.01
C LYS A 407 6.46 -26.50 -37.05
N HIS A 408 6.47 -26.09 -35.79
CA HIS A 408 5.63 -26.63 -34.72
C HIS A 408 4.36 -25.80 -34.48
N GLU A 409 3.55 -25.63 -35.52
CA GLU A 409 2.28 -24.87 -35.44
C GLU A 409 1.16 -25.63 -34.70
N GLU A 410 1.38 -26.91 -34.32
CA GLU A 410 0.43 -27.72 -33.55
C GLU A 410 0.14 -27.16 -32.13
N PHE A 411 1.00 -26.28 -31.61
CA PHE A 411 0.80 -25.61 -30.32
C PHE A 411 0.01 -24.30 -30.44
N GLY A 412 -0.03 -23.71 -31.63
CA GLY A 412 -0.59 -22.39 -31.92
C GLY A 412 0.27 -21.66 -32.95
N GLU A 413 -0.03 -20.39 -33.19
CA GLU A 413 0.74 -19.58 -34.13
C GLU A 413 2.17 -19.37 -33.59
N VAL A 414 3.18 -19.63 -34.44
CA VAL A 414 4.60 -19.47 -34.10
C VAL A 414 5.21 -18.37 -34.94
N VAL A 415 5.76 -17.37 -34.27
CA VAL A 415 6.28 -16.14 -34.86
C VAL A 415 7.77 -16.03 -34.56
N MET A 416 8.58 -15.82 -35.61
CA MET A 416 9.99 -15.49 -35.42
C MET A 416 10.11 -14.09 -34.82
N ARG A 417 11.16 -13.86 -34.03
CA ARG A 417 11.52 -12.55 -33.48
C ARG A 417 11.32 -11.38 -34.46
N THR A 418 11.80 -11.52 -35.69
CA THR A 418 11.76 -10.49 -36.74
C THR A 418 10.36 -10.18 -37.28
N ASN A 419 9.40 -11.08 -37.07
CA ASN A 419 8.01 -10.90 -37.52
C ASN A 419 7.11 -10.33 -36.41
N VAL A 420 7.61 -10.21 -35.18
CA VAL A 420 6.83 -9.73 -34.03
C VAL A 420 6.27 -8.31 -34.23
N PRO A 421 7.05 -7.31 -34.74
CA PRO A 421 6.51 -5.97 -34.96
C PRO A 421 5.31 -5.95 -35.90
N THR A 422 5.40 -6.70 -37.01
CA THR A 422 4.30 -6.84 -37.98
C THR A 422 3.09 -7.51 -37.33
N LYS A 423 3.32 -8.56 -36.53
CA LYS A 423 2.24 -9.28 -35.85
C LYS A 423 1.51 -8.41 -34.83
N ILE A 424 2.24 -7.67 -34.00
CA ILE A 424 1.67 -6.74 -33.02
C ILE A 424 0.85 -5.67 -33.73
N ARG A 425 1.38 -5.06 -34.79
CA ARG A 425 0.69 -4.02 -35.56
C ARG A 425 -0.69 -4.47 -36.05
N ASN A 426 -0.80 -5.70 -36.55
CA ASN A 426 -2.07 -6.24 -37.06
C ASN A 426 -3.19 -6.31 -36.01
N PHE A 427 -2.90 -6.28 -34.71
CA PHE A 427 -3.91 -6.22 -33.65
C PHE A 427 -4.46 -4.80 -33.40
N PHE A 428 -3.84 -3.76 -33.97
CA PHE A 428 -4.22 -2.35 -33.76
C PHE A 428 -4.80 -1.66 -35.00
N GLY A 429 -4.89 -2.35 -36.14
CA GLY A 429 -5.35 -1.80 -37.42
C GLY A 429 -4.19 -1.42 -38.30
#